data_AF-A0A933I6D5-F1
#
_entry.id   AF-A0A933I6D5-F1
#
_cell.length_a   1.000
_cell.length_b   1.000
_cell.length_c   1.000
_cell.angle_alpha   90.00
_cell.angle_beta   90.00
_cell.angle_gamma   90.00
#
_symmetry.space_group_name_H-M   'P 1'
#
loop_
_entity.id
_entity.type
_entity.pdbx_description
1 polymer ?
#
loop_
_entity_poly.entity_id
_entity_poly.type
_entity_poly.pdbx_seq_one_letter_code
_entity_poly.pdbx_strand_id
1 'polypeptide(L)'
;MENTIELRVCLIENSQELASILRQRGIIFVQEELKNLNKISGFATVIINERLRRQDFFILKEFLLKGGAVILDCENKKFPKSIGAREINDPSLDLLKEIRLFKLEKGYLLSVDADFKTILLNTQSCNKQLITSAGIIHERLAKFPKSKIAELVFLGIALAHSLRELPFVWVWYYPKSYSSVFNLRFDLDEDTEDDLFKTAEVSAEYKDCTTWFVCGYSFEKKSYKIMDMIRSGYDIESHGYYHHTYKDARQNELNFKKQSEYLKQFNLAPDGFAAPKGFWNPGLQDILEKRRFLYSSEFSFDYDNFPLFPYINGKFSKVLQIPVHPVCWGLFSDANIHDHAAITDYFKNVMKIKFESSLPILLYAHPNEARKRDPRLLLEIYEYMSSLKGVWRQTLSGFAKWWKKRDLFSISRLEYSPGTGKINFIVNQGCDFQDVSLCIYKGENACFLTEIRQPEDDIFLQSQGTLKNITNQSARLAFFEEREYSPGLFRQIKERIVGLLDWEENTPTEQIYKGTPRGMIKYVLRNAGLGKIKLPF
;
A
#
# COMPACT_ATOMS: atom_id res chain seq x y z
N MET A 1 -38.18 9.70 21.59
CA MET A 1 -37.41 9.12 20.48
C MET A 1 -35.95 9.36 20.81
N GLU A 2 -35.13 8.30 20.91
CA GLU A 2 -33.69 8.49 21.07
C GLU A 2 -33.18 9.24 19.83
N ASN A 3 -32.45 10.33 20.04
CA ASN A 3 -31.82 11.08 18.95
C ASN A 3 -30.68 10.22 18.39
N THR A 4 -30.93 9.52 17.29
CA THR A 4 -29.89 8.80 16.54
C THR A 4 -29.16 9.77 15.61
N ILE A 5 -27.87 9.53 15.44
CA ILE A 5 -26.97 10.28 14.55
C ILE A 5 -26.44 9.32 13.51
N GLU A 6 -26.72 9.58 12.23
CA GLU A 6 -26.06 8.87 11.13
C GLU A 6 -24.58 9.26 11.07
N LEU A 7 -23.69 8.27 11.24
CA LEU A 7 -22.25 8.45 11.14
C LEU A 7 -21.85 8.37 9.66
N ARG A 8 -21.54 9.51 9.05
CA ARG A 8 -21.32 9.58 7.61
C ARG A 8 -20.03 10.30 7.25
N VAL A 9 -19.18 9.63 6.46
CA VAL A 9 -18.09 10.27 5.72
C VAL A 9 -18.54 10.46 4.28
N CYS A 10 -18.53 11.70 3.81
CA CYS A 10 -18.91 12.07 2.46
C CYS A 10 -17.67 12.46 1.66
N LEU A 11 -17.43 11.77 0.55
CA LEU A 11 -16.45 12.18 -0.43
C LEU A 11 -17.18 13.00 -1.51
N ILE A 12 -16.83 14.27 -1.68
CA ILE A 12 -17.41 15.07 -2.76
C ILE A 12 -16.95 14.52 -4.11
N GLU A 13 -17.90 14.43 -5.07
CA GLU A 13 -17.72 13.86 -6.40
C GLU A 13 -16.40 14.25 -7.11
N ASN A 14 -15.98 13.43 -8.08
CA ASN A 14 -14.74 13.52 -8.87
C ASN A 14 -13.42 13.27 -8.12
N SER A 15 -13.44 13.00 -6.81
CA SER A 15 -12.23 12.67 -6.02
C SER A 15 -11.93 11.16 -5.97
N GLN A 16 -12.02 10.45 -7.09
CA GLN A 16 -11.95 8.97 -7.12
C GLN A 16 -10.58 8.45 -6.62
N GLU A 17 -9.50 9.20 -6.77
CA GLU A 17 -8.21 8.88 -6.19
C GLU A 17 -8.25 8.78 -4.65
N LEU A 18 -9.02 9.64 -3.98
CA LEU A 18 -9.23 9.55 -2.53
C LEU A 18 -10.12 8.37 -2.15
N ALA A 19 -11.08 8.00 -2.99
CA ALA A 19 -11.87 6.78 -2.75
C ALA A 19 -10.98 5.54 -2.67
N SER A 20 -9.85 5.48 -3.39
CA SER A 20 -8.85 4.42 -3.23
C SER A 20 -8.31 4.36 -1.79
N ILE A 21 -7.97 5.52 -1.22
CA ILE A 21 -7.43 5.65 0.13
C ILE A 21 -8.47 5.31 1.20
N LEU A 22 -9.71 5.78 1.04
CA LEU A 22 -10.78 5.46 1.98
C LEU A 22 -11.06 3.95 2.00
N ARG A 23 -11.13 3.29 0.83
CA ARG A 23 -11.27 1.83 0.71
C ARG A 23 -10.08 1.07 1.29
N GLN A 24 -8.86 1.53 1.00
CA GLN A 24 -7.63 0.99 1.57
C GLN A 24 -7.68 1.00 3.10
N ARG A 25 -8.17 2.09 3.70
CA ARG A 25 -8.31 2.25 5.16
C ARG A 25 -9.59 1.65 5.75
N GLY A 26 -10.42 0.99 4.94
CA GLY A 26 -11.70 0.42 5.39
C GLY A 26 -12.72 1.46 5.86
N ILE A 27 -12.54 2.74 5.50
CA ILE A 27 -13.43 3.81 5.91
C ILE A 27 -14.76 3.64 5.18
N ILE A 28 -15.85 3.71 5.93
CA ILE A 28 -17.21 3.64 5.38
C ILE A 28 -17.56 5.05 4.89
N PHE A 29 -17.76 5.20 3.58
CA PHE A 29 -18.07 6.50 2.97
C PHE A 29 -19.11 6.39 1.86
N VAL A 30 -19.68 7.54 1.52
CA VAL A 30 -20.56 7.72 0.37
C VAL A 30 -19.95 8.76 -0.58
N GLN A 31 -20.31 8.69 -1.87
CA GLN A 31 -20.07 9.78 -2.80
C GLN A 31 -21.27 10.72 -2.78
N GLU A 32 -21.01 12.03 -2.75
CA GLU A 32 -22.07 13.04 -2.69
C GLU A 32 -21.75 14.26 -3.54
N GLU A 33 -22.79 14.85 -4.12
CA GLU A 33 -22.68 16.15 -4.77
C GLU A 33 -22.61 17.27 -3.74
N LEU A 34 -21.77 18.27 -3.99
CA LEU A 34 -21.66 19.42 -3.11
C LEU A 34 -23.01 20.12 -2.90
N LYS A 35 -23.86 20.22 -3.94
CA LYS A 35 -25.19 20.85 -3.86
C LYS A 35 -26.14 20.13 -2.89
N ASN A 36 -25.88 18.86 -2.60
CA ASN A 36 -26.71 18.05 -1.71
C ASN A 36 -26.32 18.20 -0.23
N LEU A 37 -25.19 18.84 0.11
CA LEU A 37 -24.72 18.98 1.49
C LEU A 37 -25.75 19.60 2.43
N ASN A 38 -26.64 20.47 1.93
CA ASN A 38 -27.70 21.06 2.74
C ASN A 38 -28.74 20.05 3.25
N LYS A 39 -28.84 18.88 2.60
CA LYS A 39 -29.72 17.76 2.96
C LYS A 39 -29.03 16.76 3.90
N ILE A 40 -27.72 16.86 4.05
CA ILE A 40 -26.94 15.96 4.90
C ILE A 40 -26.98 16.45 6.34
N SER A 41 -27.00 15.51 7.28
CA SER A 41 -26.88 15.78 8.71
C SER A 41 -25.66 16.66 9.01
N GLY A 42 -25.82 17.60 9.94
CA GLY A 42 -24.72 18.41 10.47
C GLY A 42 -23.63 17.59 11.17
N PHE A 43 -23.80 16.29 11.36
CA PHE A 43 -22.80 15.42 11.98
C PHE A 43 -21.90 14.69 10.98
N ALA A 44 -22.09 14.89 9.67
CA ALA A 44 -21.23 14.27 8.65
C ALA A 44 -19.81 14.88 8.61
N THR A 45 -18.83 14.10 8.14
CA THR A 45 -17.49 14.58 7.77
C THR A 45 -17.39 14.60 6.24
N VAL A 46 -17.12 15.76 5.66
CA VAL A 46 -17.00 15.95 4.20
C VAL A 46 -15.53 16.08 3.81
N ILE A 47 -15.10 15.38 2.77
CA ILE A 47 -13.74 15.46 2.23
C ILE A 47 -13.81 16.06 0.83
N ILE A 48 -12.99 17.07 0.57
CA ILE A 48 -12.96 17.80 -0.70
C ILE A 48 -11.52 17.87 -1.19
N ASN A 49 -11.31 17.38 -2.41
CA ASN A 49 -10.04 17.47 -3.14
C ASN A 49 -10.13 18.30 -4.42
N GLU A 50 -11.28 18.93 -4.66
CA GLU A 50 -11.48 19.81 -5.79
C GLU A 50 -11.32 21.27 -5.39
N ARG A 51 -10.84 22.08 -6.32
CA ARG A 51 -10.75 23.52 -6.11
C ARG A 51 -12.16 24.12 -5.99
N LEU A 52 -12.45 24.69 -4.83
CA LEU A 52 -13.73 25.31 -4.54
C LEU A 52 -13.94 26.60 -5.34
N ARG A 53 -15.14 26.75 -5.91
CA ARG A 53 -15.61 28.00 -6.54
C ARG A 53 -16.31 28.87 -5.50
N ARG A 54 -16.50 30.15 -5.83
CA ARG A 54 -17.14 31.11 -4.91
C ARG A 54 -18.55 30.69 -4.46
N GLN A 55 -19.33 30.05 -5.33
CA GLN A 55 -20.66 29.55 -5.00
C GLN A 55 -20.62 28.39 -3.99
N ASP A 56 -19.57 27.57 -4.05
CA ASP A 56 -19.37 26.40 -3.19
C ASP A 56 -19.14 26.84 -1.73
N PHE A 57 -18.62 28.05 -1.52
CA PHE A 57 -18.31 28.58 -0.20
C PHE A 57 -19.56 28.79 0.65
N PHE A 58 -20.66 29.24 0.04
CA PHE A 58 -21.91 29.47 0.75
C PHE A 58 -22.47 28.15 1.28
N ILE A 59 -22.50 27.11 0.42
CA ILE A 59 -23.00 25.79 0.78
C ILE A 59 -22.19 25.19 1.93
N LEU A 60 -20.85 25.25 1.83
CA LEU A 60 -19.97 24.71 2.88
C LEU A 60 -20.06 25.50 4.18
N LYS A 61 -20.23 26.83 4.11
CA LYS A 61 -20.44 27.66 5.29
C LYS A 61 -21.72 27.23 6.02
N GLU A 62 -22.83 27.10 5.31
CA GLU A 62 -24.10 26.64 5.89
C GLU A 62 -23.98 25.24 6.51
N PHE A 63 -23.26 24.33 5.84
CA PHE A 63 -22.99 22.99 6.38
C PHE A 63 -22.18 23.04 7.69
N LEU A 64 -21.12 23.84 7.74
CA LEU A 64 -20.31 24.02 8.95
C LEU A 64 -21.12 24.64 10.10
N LEU A 65 -21.97 25.63 9.83
CA LEU A 65 -22.83 26.25 10.84
C LEU A 65 -23.79 25.24 11.51
N LYS A 66 -24.14 24.16 10.81
CA LYS A 66 -24.96 23.05 11.34
C LYS A 66 -24.15 22.06 12.21
N GLY A 67 -22.85 22.25 12.39
CA GLY A 67 -21.97 21.35 13.16
C GLY A 67 -21.09 20.42 12.32
N GLY A 68 -21.12 20.58 10.98
CA GLY A 68 -20.39 19.73 10.04
C GLY A 68 -18.88 19.78 10.23
N ALA A 69 -18.18 18.78 9.71
CA ALA A 69 -16.73 18.81 9.57
C ALA A 69 -16.32 18.75 8.10
N VAL A 70 -15.34 19.55 7.69
CA VAL A 70 -14.81 19.57 6.32
C VAL A 70 -13.30 19.36 6.33
N ILE A 71 -12.81 18.38 5.57
CA ILE A 71 -11.38 18.13 5.33
C ILE A 71 -11.04 18.62 3.93
N LEU A 72 -10.02 19.47 3.84
CA LEU A 72 -9.57 20.12 2.61
C LEU A 72 -8.09 19.85 2.38
N ASP A 73 -7.70 19.80 1.12
CA ASP A 73 -6.31 19.79 0.68
C ASP A 73 -5.73 21.23 0.58
N CYS A 74 -4.47 21.34 0.14
CA CYS A 74 -3.76 22.62 0.09
C CYS A 74 -4.27 23.58 -1.00
N GLU A 75 -4.97 23.09 -2.03
CA GLU A 75 -5.58 23.90 -3.08
C GLU A 75 -6.65 24.86 -2.53
N ASN A 76 -7.25 24.48 -1.40
CA ASN A 76 -8.35 25.21 -0.76
C ASN A 76 -7.93 26.03 0.47
N LYS A 77 -6.63 26.26 0.70
CA LYS A 77 -6.09 26.95 1.88
C LYS A 77 -6.64 28.35 2.18
N LYS A 78 -7.25 29.03 1.20
CA LYS A 78 -7.86 30.36 1.37
C LYS A 78 -9.30 30.30 1.89
N PHE A 79 -9.97 29.16 1.72
CA PHE A 79 -11.37 28.99 2.08
C PHE A 79 -11.65 29.30 3.57
N PRO A 80 -10.87 28.81 4.56
CA PRO A 80 -11.16 29.08 5.97
C PRO A 80 -11.25 30.57 6.29
N LYS A 81 -10.28 31.36 5.79
CA LYS A 81 -10.26 32.82 5.98
C LYS A 81 -11.45 33.51 5.32
N SER A 82 -11.86 33.03 4.15
CA SER A 82 -12.95 33.63 3.37
C SER A 82 -14.33 33.52 4.03
N ILE A 83 -14.53 32.51 4.88
CA ILE A 83 -15.78 32.31 5.63
C ILE A 83 -15.71 32.83 7.08
N GLY A 84 -14.58 33.42 7.47
CA GLY A 84 -14.36 33.91 8.84
C GLY A 84 -14.10 32.80 9.86
N ALA A 85 -13.65 31.61 9.44
CA ALA A 85 -13.30 30.54 10.37
C ALA A 85 -12.03 30.92 11.15
N ARG A 86 -12.06 30.72 12.47
CA ARG A 86 -10.94 31.01 13.37
C ARG A 86 -10.03 29.78 13.43
N GLU A 87 -8.74 30.00 13.24
CA GLU A 87 -7.73 28.95 13.44
C GLU A 87 -7.63 28.61 14.94
N ILE A 88 -7.63 27.31 15.23
CA ILE A 88 -7.41 26.77 16.57
C ILE A 88 -5.96 26.28 16.61
N ASN A 89 -5.18 26.89 17.49
CA ASN A 89 -3.87 26.37 17.86
C ASN A 89 -4.05 25.50 19.09
N ASP A 90 -4.01 24.18 18.90
CA ASP A 90 -4.03 23.22 19.99
C ASP A 90 -2.69 22.47 20.01
N PRO A 91 -1.81 22.74 21.00
CA PRO A 91 -0.53 22.05 21.11
C PRO A 91 -0.65 20.53 21.26
N SER A 92 -1.80 20.02 21.73
CA SER A 92 -2.04 18.57 21.80
C SER A 92 -2.13 17.92 20.41
N LEU A 93 -2.40 18.73 19.38
CA LEU A 93 -2.45 18.32 17.98
C LEU A 93 -1.12 18.55 17.25
N ASP A 94 -0.03 18.92 17.95
CA ASP A 94 1.29 19.16 17.36
C ASP A 94 1.89 17.95 16.64
N LEU A 95 1.40 16.74 16.92
CA LEU A 95 1.76 15.51 16.18
C LEU A 95 1.29 15.55 14.71
N LEU A 96 0.30 16.39 14.40
CA LEU A 96 -0.30 16.57 13.08
C LEU A 96 0.11 17.91 12.46
N LYS A 97 1.42 18.25 12.44
CA LYS A 97 1.93 19.55 11.91
C LYS A 97 1.46 19.91 10.50
N GLU A 98 1.02 18.91 9.74
CA GLU A 98 0.55 19.03 8.36
C GLU A 98 -0.97 19.26 8.26
N ILE A 99 -1.69 19.24 9.40
CA ILE A 99 -3.13 19.51 9.49
C ILE A 99 -3.35 20.76 10.33
N ARG A 100 -4.00 21.76 9.73
CA ARG A 100 -4.41 23.00 10.41
C ARG A 100 -5.90 22.93 10.74
N LEU A 101 -6.22 23.20 12.00
CA LEU A 101 -7.59 23.16 12.50
C LEU A 101 -8.22 24.56 12.52
N PHE A 102 -9.43 24.67 12.01
CA PHE A 102 -10.25 25.87 12.05
C PHE A 102 -11.64 25.54 12.60
N LYS A 103 -12.28 26.53 13.22
CA LYS A 103 -13.64 26.43 13.74
C LYS A 103 -14.49 27.57 13.23
N LEU A 104 -15.73 27.23 12.88
CA LEU A 104 -16.79 28.18 12.54
C LEU A 104 -18.04 27.80 13.32
N GLU A 105 -18.36 28.58 14.36
CA GLU A 105 -19.45 28.29 15.29
C GLU A 105 -19.37 26.85 15.85
N LYS A 106 -20.25 25.96 15.37
CA LYS A 106 -20.36 24.56 15.78
C LYS A 106 -19.54 23.60 14.92
N GLY A 107 -19.11 24.03 13.73
CA GLY A 107 -18.43 23.19 12.74
C GLY A 107 -16.92 23.32 12.78
N TYR A 108 -16.26 22.31 12.20
CA TYR A 108 -14.80 22.20 12.16
C TYR A 108 -14.30 22.08 10.72
N LEU A 109 -13.14 22.67 10.45
CA LEU A 109 -12.48 22.56 9.18
C LEU A 109 -11.03 22.16 9.41
N LEU A 110 -10.60 21.11 8.72
CA LEU A 110 -9.24 20.60 8.75
C LEU A 110 -8.60 20.84 7.39
N SER A 111 -7.58 21.70 7.34
CA SER A 111 -6.83 21.98 6.11
C SER A 111 -5.53 21.19 6.16
N VAL A 112 -5.32 20.29 5.21
CA VAL A 112 -4.10 19.51 5.08
C VAL A 112 -3.16 20.20 4.12
N ASP A 113 -1.91 20.42 4.53
CA ASP A 113 -0.86 21.04 3.70
C ASP A 113 -0.22 20.03 2.74
N ALA A 114 -1.06 19.39 1.93
CA ALA A 114 -0.66 18.46 0.89
C ALA A 114 -1.61 18.53 -0.30
N ASP A 115 -1.07 18.37 -1.51
CA ASP A 115 -1.86 18.23 -2.75
C ASP A 115 -2.17 16.75 -2.94
N PHE A 116 -3.37 16.33 -2.53
CA PHE A 116 -3.75 14.92 -2.57
C PHE A 116 -3.76 14.40 -4.01
N LYS A 117 -4.30 15.20 -4.95
CA LYS A 117 -4.44 14.77 -6.35
C LYS A 117 -3.09 14.50 -6.98
N THR A 118 -2.14 15.42 -6.84
CA THR A 118 -0.80 15.27 -7.41
C THR A 118 -0.07 14.07 -6.82
N ILE A 119 -0.17 13.84 -5.52
CA ILE A 119 0.51 12.73 -4.85
C ILE A 119 -0.13 11.38 -5.20
N LEU A 120 -1.46 11.27 -5.10
CA LEU A 120 -2.18 10.01 -5.31
C LEU A 120 -2.16 9.53 -6.76
N LEU A 121 -2.17 10.46 -7.72
CA LEU A 121 -2.05 10.12 -9.14
C LEU A 121 -0.59 9.96 -9.59
N ASN A 122 0.39 10.21 -8.72
CA ASN A 122 1.79 10.04 -9.07
C ASN A 122 2.15 8.56 -9.20
N THR A 123 2.74 8.24 -10.34
CA THR A 123 3.22 6.90 -10.71
C THR A 123 4.71 6.88 -11.01
N GLN A 124 5.40 7.99 -10.77
CA GLN A 124 6.83 8.10 -11.02
C GLN A 124 7.61 7.47 -9.88
N SER A 125 8.75 6.90 -10.26
CA SER A 125 9.77 6.40 -9.34
C SER A 125 11.01 7.31 -9.39
N CYS A 126 11.74 7.46 -8.29
CA CYS A 126 13.05 8.11 -8.27
C CYS A 126 14.06 7.30 -7.45
N ASN A 127 15.36 7.53 -7.69
CA ASN A 127 16.40 6.99 -6.83
C ASN A 127 16.35 7.73 -5.49
N LYS A 128 16.25 6.98 -4.40
CA LYS A 128 16.28 7.50 -3.04
C LYS A 128 17.49 6.94 -2.30
N GLN A 129 18.10 7.79 -1.49
CA GLN A 129 19.02 7.38 -0.45
C GLN A 129 18.20 7.10 0.81
N LEU A 130 18.38 5.91 1.38
CA LEU A 130 17.70 5.47 2.61
C LEU A 130 18.75 5.40 3.72
N ILE A 131 18.57 6.20 4.77
CA ILE A 131 19.43 6.24 5.94
C ILE A 131 18.78 5.37 7.01
N THR A 132 19.27 4.15 7.13
CA THR A 132 18.79 3.14 8.08
C THR A 132 19.64 3.12 9.36
N SER A 133 19.22 2.40 10.40
CA SER A 133 20.04 2.16 11.59
C SER A 133 21.30 1.33 11.31
N ALA A 134 21.30 0.53 10.24
CA ALA A 134 22.45 -0.29 9.83
C ALA A 134 23.40 0.43 8.85
N GLY A 135 22.97 1.56 8.28
CA GLY A 135 23.77 2.38 7.36
C GLY A 135 22.96 2.92 6.18
N ILE A 136 23.67 3.44 5.18
CA ILE A 136 23.09 4.13 4.03
C ILE A 136 23.03 3.19 2.83
N ILE A 137 21.83 3.02 2.27
CA ILE A 137 21.58 2.24 1.05
C ILE A 137 20.87 3.12 0.00
N HIS A 138 20.81 2.63 -1.24
CA HIS A 138 20.14 3.32 -2.33
C HIS A 138 19.17 2.37 -3.03
N GLU A 139 17.96 2.85 -3.30
CA GLU A 139 16.96 2.09 -4.04
C GLU A 139 16.07 3.03 -4.85
N ARG A 140 15.51 2.54 -5.95
CA ARG A 140 14.57 3.27 -6.79
C ARG A 140 13.12 2.99 -6.35
N LEU A 141 12.54 3.96 -5.66
CA LEU A 141 11.23 3.84 -5.01
C LEU A 141 10.17 4.74 -5.65
N ALA A 142 8.92 4.58 -5.22
CA ALA A 142 7.87 5.54 -5.52
C ALA A 142 8.34 6.95 -5.13
N LYS A 143 8.20 7.91 -6.03
CA LYS A 143 8.64 9.29 -5.79
C LYS A 143 7.88 9.88 -4.59
N PHE A 144 6.56 9.72 -4.62
CA PHE A 144 5.67 10.12 -3.53
C PHE A 144 4.92 8.88 -3.02
N PRO A 145 5.31 8.30 -1.86
CA PRO A 145 4.56 7.22 -1.25
C PRO A 145 3.17 7.71 -0.84
N LYS A 146 2.15 6.87 -1.05
CA LYS A 146 0.74 7.23 -0.80
C LYS A 146 0.37 7.06 0.68
N SER A 147 1.19 6.35 1.45
CA SER A 147 1.02 6.11 2.89
C SER A 147 0.80 7.39 3.68
N LYS A 148 1.58 8.44 3.40
CA LYS A 148 1.46 9.73 4.09
C LYS A 148 0.10 10.39 3.90
N ILE A 149 -0.42 10.43 2.66
CA ILE A 149 -1.76 10.97 2.40
C ILE A 149 -2.82 10.10 3.05
N ALA A 150 -2.67 8.77 2.97
CA ALA A 150 -3.60 7.84 3.62
C ALA A 150 -3.67 8.04 5.13
N GLU A 151 -2.54 8.29 5.77
CA GLU A 151 -2.44 8.59 7.19
C GLU A 151 -3.07 9.94 7.54
N LEU A 152 -2.73 11.01 6.81
CA LEU A 152 -3.28 12.35 7.05
C LEU A 152 -4.81 12.39 6.89
N VAL A 153 -5.35 11.72 5.87
CA VAL A 153 -6.80 11.63 5.66
C VAL A 153 -7.45 10.85 6.79
N PHE A 154 -6.89 9.69 7.17
CA PHE A 154 -7.40 8.88 8.28
C PHE A 154 -7.41 9.67 9.60
N LEU A 155 -6.29 10.30 9.95
CA LEU A 155 -6.15 11.10 11.17
C LEU A 155 -7.06 12.34 11.15
N GLY A 156 -7.22 12.99 10.00
CA GLY A 156 -8.16 14.09 9.83
C GLY A 156 -9.61 13.67 10.10
N ILE A 157 -10.03 12.50 9.62
CA ILE A 157 -11.38 11.98 9.88
C ILE A 157 -11.54 11.61 11.36
N ALA A 158 -10.56 10.92 11.94
CA ALA A 158 -10.58 10.56 13.36
C ALA A 158 -10.67 11.80 14.26
N LEU A 159 -9.86 12.83 13.96
CA LEU A 159 -9.89 14.12 14.67
C LEU A 159 -11.24 14.82 14.50
N ALA A 160 -11.79 14.88 13.28
CA ALA A 160 -13.10 15.48 13.01
C ALA A 160 -14.24 14.80 13.80
N HIS A 161 -14.20 13.49 13.99
CA HIS A 161 -15.16 12.78 14.84
C HIS A 161 -14.92 13.07 16.33
N SER A 162 -13.67 13.01 16.77
CA SER A 162 -13.28 13.27 18.16
C SER A 162 -13.69 14.66 18.65
N LEU A 163 -13.45 15.71 17.84
CA LEU A 163 -13.83 17.10 18.14
C LEU A 163 -15.34 17.33 18.30
N ARG A 164 -16.15 16.38 17.85
CA ARG A 164 -17.61 16.39 17.93
C ARG A 164 -18.15 15.29 18.86
N GLU A 165 -17.27 14.62 19.60
CA GLU A 165 -17.60 13.51 20.51
C GLU A 165 -18.33 12.34 19.83
N LEU A 166 -18.13 12.19 18.52
CA LEU A 166 -18.69 11.12 17.72
C LEU A 166 -17.72 9.94 17.66
N PRO A 167 -18.22 8.69 17.66
CA PRO A 167 -17.40 7.55 17.33
C PRO A 167 -17.01 7.57 15.84
N PHE A 168 -15.78 7.18 15.53
CA PHE A 168 -15.30 6.90 14.19
C PHE A 168 -15.20 5.39 13.99
N VAL A 169 -15.91 4.85 13.00
CA VAL A 169 -16.01 3.41 12.73
C VAL A 169 -15.42 3.11 11.36
N TRP A 170 -14.62 2.04 11.27
CA TRP A 170 -14.10 1.54 10.00
C TRP A 170 -13.96 0.02 10.03
N VAL A 171 -13.87 -0.57 8.84
CA VAL A 171 -13.64 -1.99 8.61
C VAL A 171 -12.19 -2.32 8.91
N TRP A 172 -11.96 -3.23 9.85
CA TRP A 172 -10.63 -3.64 10.27
C TRP A 172 -9.87 -4.36 9.15
N TYR A 173 -8.55 -4.22 9.15
CA TYR A 173 -7.71 -4.61 8.01
C TYR A 173 -7.54 -6.13 7.85
N TYR A 174 -7.60 -6.88 8.94
CA TYR A 174 -7.23 -8.31 9.02
C TYR A 174 -8.40 -9.16 9.56
N PRO A 175 -8.45 -10.47 9.25
CA PRO A 175 -9.51 -11.35 9.75
C PRO A 175 -9.37 -11.59 11.26
N LYS A 176 -10.46 -12.05 11.90
CA LYS A 176 -10.44 -12.63 13.27
C LYS A 176 -9.65 -11.81 14.29
N SER A 177 -9.72 -10.48 14.14
CA SER A 177 -9.10 -9.51 15.03
C SER A 177 -7.56 -9.51 15.10
N TYR A 178 -6.84 -10.07 14.11
CA TYR A 178 -5.38 -9.97 14.04
C TYR A 178 -4.92 -8.50 14.01
N SER A 179 -3.77 -8.20 14.61
CA SER A 179 -3.20 -6.84 14.66
C SER A 179 -2.37 -6.49 13.41
N SER A 180 -1.80 -7.48 12.75
CA SER A 180 -0.97 -7.32 11.56
C SER A 180 -0.97 -8.62 10.75
N VAL A 181 -0.39 -8.59 9.56
CA VAL A 181 -0.10 -9.76 8.72
C VAL A 181 1.40 -9.82 8.47
N PHE A 182 1.98 -11.01 8.45
CA PHE A 182 3.36 -11.23 8.06
C PHE A 182 3.44 -12.07 6.79
N ASN A 183 4.29 -11.61 5.87
CA ASN A 183 4.76 -12.40 4.74
C ASN A 183 6.25 -12.07 4.48
N LEU A 184 7.01 -13.11 4.16
CA LEU A 184 8.33 -12.98 3.59
C LEU A 184 8.33 -13.46 2.14
N ARG A 185 8.54 -12.52 1.24
CA ARG A 185 8.62 -12.75 -0.19
C ARG A 185 10.04 -13.12 -0.60
N PHE A 186 10.17 -14.11 -1.48
CA PHE A 186 11.43 -14.46 -2.13
C PHE A 186 11.35 -14.23 -3.64
N ASP A 187 12.24 -13.40 -4.17
CA ASP A 187 12.41 -13.19 -5.59
C ASP A 187 13.48 -14.15 -6.12
N LEU A 188 13.08 -14.99 -7.08
CA LEU A 188 13.92 -16.03 -7.66
C LEU A 188 14.53 -15.52 -8.96
N ASP A 189 15.43 -14.55 -8.82
CA ASP A 189 16.06 -13.83 -9.93
C ASP A 189 17.11 -14.68 -10.67
N GLU A 190 17.85 -15.49 -9.92
CA GLU A 190 18.95 -16.30 -10.42
C GLU A 190 18.93 -17.68 -9.76
N ASP A 191 19.40 -18.70 -10.47
CA ASP A 191 19.63 -20.01 -9.88
C ASP A 191 21.10 -20.19 -9.48
N THR A 192 21.39 -19.96 -8.21
CA THR A 192 22.72 -20.15 -7.63
C THR A 192 22.81 -21.46 -6.84
N GLU A 193 23.42 -22.48 -7.46
CA GLU A 193 23.75 -23.76 -6.82
C GLU A 193 22.57 -24.39 -6.05
N ASP A 194 22.67 -24.53 -4.73
CA ASP A 194 21.66 -25.12 -3.84
C ASP A 194 20.91 -24.07 -2.98
N ASP A 195 21.12 -22.78 -3.24
CA ASP A 195 20.63 -21.72 -2.34
C ASP A 195 19.10 -21.76 -2.21
N LEU A 196 18.38 -21.97 -3.32
CA LEU A 196 16.93 -22.16 -3.30
C LEU A 196 16.49 -23.25 -2.31
N PHE A 197 17.05 -24.46 -2.42
CA PHE A 197 16.61 -25.58 -1.58
C PHE A 197 16.94 -25.37 -0.11
N LYS A 198 18.06 -24.74 0.21
CA LYS A 198 18.44 -24.47 1.60
C LYS A 198 17.63 -23.33 2.22
N THR A 199 17.33 -22.28 1.46
CA THR A 199 16.38 -21.26 1.91
C THR A 199 14.98 -21.85 2.09
N ALA A 200 14.56 -22.75 1.20
CA ALA A 200 13.29 -23.47 1.34
C ALA A 200 13.28 -24.34 2.60
N GLU A 201 14.34 -25.12 2.85
CA GLU A 201 14.50 -25.97 4.05
C GLU A 201 14.31 -25.15 5.34
N VAL A 202 15.01 -24.01 5.47
CA VAL A 202 14.86 -23.10 6.61
C VAL A 202 13.43 -22.53 6.71
N SER A 203 12.76 -22.34 5.58
CA SER A 203 11.40 -21.77 5.51
C SER A 203 10.29 -22.82 5.59
N ALA A 204 10.61 -24.11 5.73
CA ALA A 204 9.63 -25.19 5.63
C ALA A 204 8.49 -25.09 6.67
N GLU A 205 8.82 -24.69 7.90
CA GLU A 205 7.86 -24.49 8.99
C GLU A 205 7.03 -23.19 8.83
N TYR A 206 7.46 -22.31 7.93
CA TYR A 206 6.90 -20.97 7.70
C TYR A 206 6.30 -20.83 6.29
N LYS A 207 6.06 -21.95 5.59
CA LYS A 207 5.52 -21.94 4.22
C LYS A 207 4.16 -21.23 4.12
N ASP A 208 3.39 -21.18 5.20
CA ASP A 208 2.11 -20.47 5.29
C ASP A 208 2.26 -18.94 5.29
N CYS A 209 3.48 -18.41 5.42
CA CYS A 209 3.78 -16.98 5.33
C CYS A 209 4.96 -16.64 4.41
N THR A 210 5.26 -17.50 3.43
CA THR A 210 6.22 -17.17 2.37
C THR A 210 5.58 -17.22 0.99
N THR A 211 6.05 -16.35 0.10
CA THR A 211 5.63 -16.34 -1.32
C THR A 211 6.86 -16.22 -2.21
N TRP A 212 6.94 -17.02 -3.26
CA TRP A 212 8.14 -17.18 -4.08
C TRP A 212 7.85 -16.81 -5.53
N PHE A 213 8.43 -15.72 -6.02
CA PHE A 213 8.22 -15.23 -7.38
C PHE A 213 9.29 -15.78 -8.32
N VAL A 214 8.88 -16.60 -9.29
CA VAL A 214 9.79 -17.31 -10.20
C VAL A 214 10.07 -16.51 -11.47
N CYS A 215 11.35 -16.22 -11.72
CA CYS A 215 11.83 -15.81 -13.03
C CYS A 215 11.98 -17.03 -13.95
N GLY A 216 11.17 -17.12 -15.01
CA GLY A 216 11.13 -18.33 -15.85
C GLY A 216 12.45 -18.65 -16.55
N TYR A 217 13.13 -17.64 -17.07
CA TYR A 217 14.41 -17.82 -17.76
C TYR A 217 15.49 -18.38 -16.84
N SER A 218 15.53 -17.94 -15.58
CA SER A 218 16.55 -18.34 -14.61
C SER A 218 16.43 -19.82 -14.21
N PHE A 219 15.21 -20.37 -14.25
CA PHE A 219 14.94 -21.75 -13.83
C PHE A 219 14.58 -22.70 -14.99
N GLU A 220 14.53 -22.23 -16.24
CA GLU A 220 14.11 -23.03 -17.40
C GLU A 220 14.85 -24.37 -17.49
N LYS A 221 16.18 -24.35 -17.41
CA LYS A 221 17.04 -25.55 -17.47
C LYS A 221 17.01 -26.42 -16.21
N LYS A 222 16.40 -25.92 -15.13
CA LYS A 222 16.36 -26.56 -13.80
C LYS A 222 14.94 -26.55 -13.23
N SER A 223 13.96 -26.73 -14.13
CA SER A 223 12.52 -26.72 -13.85
C SER A 223 12.11 -27.69 -12.72
N TYR A 224 12.89 -28.77 -12.50
CA TYR A 224 12.67 -29.71 -11.40
C TYR A 224 12.67 -29.03 -10.02
N LYS A 225 13.50 -28.00 -9.82
CA LYS A 225 13.55 -27.27 -8.54
C LYS A 225 12.23 -26.57 -8.24
N ILE A 226 11.65 -25.90 -9.24
CA ILE A 226 10.36 -25.24 -9.10
C ILE A 226 9.24 -26.27 -8.90
N MET A 227 9.31 -27.41 -9.60
CA MET A 227 8.36 -28.50 -9.40
C MET A 227 8.39 -29.05 -7.97
N ASP A 228 9.58 -29.20 -7.39
CA ASP A 228 9.73 -29.67 -6.00
C ASP A 228 9.18 -28.66 -5.00
N MET A 229 9.42 -27.36 -5.22
CA MET A 229 8.81 -26.29 -4.41
C MET A 229 7.27 -26.36 -4.47
N ILE A 230 6.68 -26.51 -5.66
CA ILE A 230 5.23 -26.66 -5.83
C ILE A 230 4.71 -27.89 -5.07
N ARG A 231 5.36 -29.05 -5.22
CA ARG A 231 4.99 -30.30 -4.53
C ARG A 231 5.08 -30.19 -3.01
N SER A 232 5.98 -29.34 -2.51
CA SER A 232 6.19 -29.09 -1.07
C SER A 232 5.14 -28.13 -0.49
N GLY A 233 4.31 -27.53 -1.36
CA GLY A 233 3.18 -26.68 -0.98
C GLY A 233 3.56 -25.24 -0.69
N TYR A 234 4.62 -24.72 -1.32
CA TYR A 234 4.94 -23.29 -1.27
C TYR A 234 4.03 -22.49 -2.22
N ASP A 235 3.80 -21.23 -1.87
CA ASP A 235 3.09 -20.26 -2.72
C ASP A 235 4.02 -19.77 -3.84
N ILE A 236 3.82 -20.26 -5.06
CA ILE A 236 4.66 -19.98 -6.22
C ILE A 236 3.95 -19.03 -7.17
N GLU A 237 4.58 -17.89 -7.46
CA GLU A 237 4.01 -16.79 -8.22
C GLU A 237 4.94 -16.32 -9.34
N SER A 238 4.49 -15.39 -10.18
CA SER A 238 5.23 -14.99 -11.39
C SER A 238 6.16 -13.80 -11.17
N HIS A 239 7.43 -13.93 -11.55
CA HIS A 239 8.38 -12.82 -11.67
C HIS A 239 8.66 -12.38 -13.12
N GLY A 240 7.85 -12.88 -14.07
CA GLY A 240 8.11 -12.72 -15.51
C GLY A 240 9.10 -13.76 -16.01
N TYR A 241 9.28 -13.83 -17.33
CA TYR A 241 10.21 -14.80 -17.92
C TYR A 241 11.63 -14.25 -17.92
N TYR A 242 11.84 -13.09 -18.53
CA TYR A 242 13.05 -12.30 -18.39
C TYR A 242 12.93 -11.40 -17.16
N HIS A 243 14.03 -11.30 -16.39
CA HIS A 243 14.16 -10.44 -15.22
C HIS A 243 14.25 -8.95 -15.64
N HIS A 244 13.18 -8.44 -16.25
CA HIS A 244 13.00 -7.05 -16.64
C HIS A 244 11.51 -6.70 -16.82
N THR A 245 11.15 -5.48 -16.42
CA THR A 245 9.85 -4.87 -16.70
C THR A 245 9.99 -3.79 -17.76
N TYR A 246 9.27 -3.93 -18.86
CA TYR A 246 9.34 -3.00 -19.98
C TYR A 246 8.37 -1.84 -19.79
N LYS A 247 8.70 -0.70 -20.38
CA LYS A 247 7.76 0.43 -20.53
C LYS A 247 6.76 0.20 -21.66
N ASP A 248 7.13 -0.63 -22.63
CA ASP A 248 6.27 -0.99 -23.76
C ASP A 248 5.37 -2.17 -23.36
N ALA A 249 4.05 -1.95 -23.39
CA ALA A 249 3.07 -2.97 -23.02
C ALA A 249 3.12 -4.20 -23.94
N ARG A 250 3.47 -4.05 -25.23
CA ARG A 250 3.59 -5.19 -26.16
C ARG A 250 4.84 -6.03 -25.84
N GLN A 251 5.94 -5.40 -25.45
CA GLN A 251 7.12 -6.14 -24.97
C GLN A 251 6.83 -6.87 -23.65
N ASN A 252 6.14 -6.23 -22.70
CA ASN A 252 5.64 -6.91 -21.50
C ASN A 252 4.78 -8.13 -21.89
N GLU A 253 3.82 -7.98 -22.81
CA GLU A 253 2.96 -9.08 -23.23
C GLU A 253 3.74 -10.28 -23.78
N LEU A 254 4.82 -10.06 -24.52
CA LEU A 254 5.72 -11.13 -24.98
C LEU A 254 6.43 -11.82 -23.81
N ASN A 255 6.93 -11.04 -22.84
CA ASN A 255 7.56 -11.57 -21.63
C ASN A 255 6.59 -12.45 -20.83
N PHE A 256 5.36 -11.96 -20.63
CA PHE A 256 4.31 -12.69 -19.91
C PHE A 256 3.83 -13.93 -20.69
N LYS A 257 3.79 -13.89 -22.02
CA LYS A 257 3.44 -15.06 -22.83
C LYS A 257 4.44 -16.20 -22.61
N LYS A 258 5.74 -15.90 -22.67
CA LYS A 258 6.79 -16.87 -22.37
C LYS A 258 6.72 -17.40 -20.95
N GLN A 259 6.46 -16.52 -19.98
CA GLN A 259 6.31 -16.94 -18.60
C GLN A 259 5.11 -17.89 -18.45
N SER A 260 4.00 -17.59 -19.11
CA SER A 260 2.83 -18.46 -19.11
C SER A 260 3.13 -19.82 -19.74
N GLU A 261 3.91 -19.85 -20.84
CA GLU A 261 4.35 -21.09 -21.48
C GLU A 261 5.25 -21.92 -20.55
N TYR A 262 6.19 -21.27 -19.86
CA TYR A 262 7.04 -21.90 -18.86
C TYR A 262 6.23 -22.45 -17.67
N LEU A 263 5.30 -21.68 -17.09
CA LEU A 263 4.54 -22.11 -15.91
C LEU A 263 3.48 -23.18 -16.22
N LYS A 264 2.97 -23.22 -17.47
CA LYS A 264 2.02 -24.25 -17.92
C LYS A 264 2.55 -25.67 -17.75
N GLN A 265 3.86 -25.89 -17.86
CA GLN A 265 4.44 -27.23 -17.68
C GLN A 265 4.26 -27.77 -16.25
N PHE A 266 4.00 -26.90 -15.29
CA PHE A 266 3.72 -27.25 -13.89
C PHE A 266 2.22 -27.23 -13.55
N ASN A 267 1.35 -27.00 -14.54
CA ASN A 267 -0.07 -26.74 -14.33
C ASN A 267 -0.33 -25.59 -13.33
N LEU A 268 0.56 -24.59 -13.30
CA LEU A 268 0.48 -23.45 -12.41
C LEU A 268 -0.15 -22.25 -13.13
N ALA A 269 -1.16 -21.67 -12.49
CA ALA A 269 -1.76 -20.41 -12.89
C ALA A 269 -1.55 -19.40 -11.75
N PRO A 270 -0.51 -18.55 -11.82
CA PRO A 270 -0.16 -17.66 -10.71
C PRO A 270 -1.26 -16.60 -10.48
N ASP A 271 -1.59 -16.36 -9.22
CA ASP A 271 -2.50 -15.30 -8.78
C ASP A 271 -1.75 -13.94 -8.69
N GLY A 272 -0.46 -14.00 -8.41
CA GLY A 272 0.41 -12.87 -8.10
C GLY A 272 1.49 -12.61 -9.13
N PHE A 273 1.84 -11.33 -9.26
CA PHE A 273 3.03 -10.90 -9.96
C PHE A 273 3.90 -10.04 -9.06
N ALA A 274 5.21 -10.15 -9.22
CA ALA A 274 6.09 -9.11 -8.73
C ALA A 274 7.03 -8.69 -9.84
N ALA A 275 7.22 -7.39 -10.02
CA ALA A 275 8.11 -6.89 -11.05
C ALA A 275 9.58 -7.06 -10.66
N PRO A 276 10.44 -7.49 -11.61
CA PRO A 276 11.88 -7.34 -11.51
C PRO A 276 12.29 -5.95 -11.01
N LYS A 277 13.17 -5.90 -10.01
CA LYS A 277 13.63 -4.65 -9.35
C LYS A 277 12.50 -3.82 -8.72
N GLY A 278 11.34 -4.43 -8.47
CA GLY A 278 10.15 -3.75 -7.94
C GLY A 278 9.60 -2.65 -8.86
N PHE A 279 9.91 -2.66 -10.16
CA PHE A 279 9.55 -1.59 -11.10
C PHE A 279 8.11 -1.70 -11.61
N TRP A 280 7.35 -0.62 -11.44
CA TRP A 280 5.98 -0.48 -11.86
C TRP A 280 5.85 0.62 -12.91
N ASN A 281 4.99 0.41 -13.90
CA ASN A 281 4.58 1.45 -14.83
C ASN A 281 3.18 1.12 -15.40
N PRO A 282 2.47 2.09 -16.00
CA PRO A 282 1.13 1.85 -16.55
C PRO A 282 1.09 0.74 -17.61
N GLY A 283 2.15 0.58 -18.41
CA GLY A 283 2.24 -0.49 -19.40
C GLY A 283 2.40 -1.88 -18.81
N LEU A 284 2.96 -2.02 -17.60
CA LEU A 284 2.90 -3.26 -16.82
C LEU A 284 1.48 -3.50 -16.30
N GLN A 285 0.87 -2.47 -15.71
CA GLN A 285 -0.48 -2.55 -15.14
C GLN A 285 -1.51 -3.04 -16.16
N ASP A 286 -1.48 -2.52 -17.38
CA ASP A 286 -2.38 -2.93 -18.46
C ASP A 286 -2.28 -4.44 -18.76
N ILE A 287 -1.06 -5.00 -18.73
CA ILE A 287 -0.84 -6.42 -18.97
C ILE A 287 -1.30 -7.26 -17.78
N LEU A 288 -1.04 -6.82 -16.56
CA LEU A 288 -1.53 -7.49 -15.35
C LEU A 288 -3.06 -7.60 -15.34
N GLU A 289 -3.75 -6.52 -15.70
CA GLU A 289 -5.22 -6.51 -15.83
C GLU A 289 -5.69 -7.45 -16.95
N LYS A 290 -5.08 -7.37 -18.13
CA LYS A 290 -5.43 -8.21 -19.28
C LYS A 290 -5.29 -9.70 -18.97
N ARG A 291 -4.25 -10.05 -18.22
CA ARG A 291 -3.94 -11.43 -17.80
C ARG A 291 -4.70 -11.86 -16.55
N ARG A 292 -5.48 -10.96 -15.95
CA ARG A 292 -6.34 -11.22 -14.77
C ARG A 292 -5.57 -11.66 -13.53
N PHE A 293 -4.37 -11.11 -13.32
CA PHE A 293 -3.68 -11.29 -12.04
C PHE A 293 -4.57 -10.80 -10.89
N LEU A 294 -4.56 -11.53 -9.79
CA LEU A 294 -5.27 -11.14 -8.58
C LEU A 294 -4.61 -9.91 -7.96
N TYR A 295 -3.28 -9.92 -7.87
CA TYR A 295 -2.49 -8.86 -7.28
C TYR A 295 -1.12 -8.69 -7.93
N SER A 296 -0.45 -7.58 -7.61
CA SER A 296 0.97 -7.35 -7.87
C SER A 296 1.67 -6.76 -6.65
N SER A 297 3.00 -6.87 -6.56
CA SER A 297 3.77 -6.39 -5.40
C SER A 297 5.04 -5.66 -5.82
N GLU A 298 4.95 -4.33 -5.89
CA GLU A 298 6.03 -3.45 -6.33
C GLU A 298 6.20 -2.29 -5.35
N PHE A 299 7.44 -1.94 -5.00
CA PHE A 299 7.75 -0.79 -4.14
C PHE A 299 7.93 0.53 -4.91
N SER A 300 8.03 0.49 -6.24
CA SER A 300 8.17 1.71 -7.06
C SER A 300 6.84 2.41 -7.38
N PHE A 301 5.69 1.78 -7.07
CA PHE A 301 4.37 2.41 -7.13
C PHE A 301 3.91 2.95 -5.76
N ASP A 302 4.10 2.15 -4.71
CA ASP A 302 3.88 2.51 -3.31
C ASP A 302 4.65 1.52 -2.43
N TYR A 303 5.02 1.92 -1.20
CA TYR A 303 5.74 1.07 -0.24
C TYR A 303 5.30 1.38 1.19
N ASP A 304 5.50 0.41 2.08
CA ASP A 304 5.15 0.53 3.51
C ASP A 304 3.72 1.02 3.77
N ASN A 305 2.77 0.56 2.96
CA ASN A 305 1.37 0.93 3.02
C ASN A 305 0.47 -0.32 2.98
N PHE A 306 -0.82 -0.13 3.22
CA PHE A 306 -1.83 -1.16 3.02
C PHE A 306 -2.03 -1.47 1.52
N PRO A 307 -2.53 -2.66 1.14
CA PRO A 307 -2.93 -2.90 -0.24
C PRO A 307 -3.97 -1.92 -0.77
N LEU A 308 -3.86 -1.53 -2.03
CA LEU A 308 -4.80 -0.63 -2.68
C LEU A 308 -5.06 -1.02 -4.13
N PHE A 309 -6.17 -0.52 -4.68
CA PHE A 309 -6.43 -0.60 -6.11
C PHE A 309 -5.94 0.68 -6.77
N PRO A 310 -4.88 0.63 -7.62
CA PRO A 310 -4.39 1.80 -8.33
C PRO A 310 -5.51 2.50 -9.10
N TYR A 311 -5.63 3.83 -8.97
CA TYR A 311 -6.54 4.63 -9.79
C TYR A 311 -5.74 5.35 -10.88
N ILE A 312 -5.88 4.90 -12.13
CA ILE A 312 -5.06 5.32 -13.26
C ILE A 312 -5.97 5.58 -14.45
N ASN A 313 -5.74 6.67 -15.18
CA ASN A 313 -6.49 7.02 -16.39
C ASN A 313 -8.03 7.01 -16.19
N GLY A 314 -8.50 7.49 -15.04
CA GLY A 314 -9.93 7.59 -14.74
C GLY A 314 -10.62 6.30 -14.31
N LYS A 315 -9.87 5.21 -14.06
CA LYS A 315 -10.43 3.93 -13.63
C LYS A 315 -9.62 3.30 -12.49
N PHE A 316 -10.32 2.55 -11.63
CA PHE A 316 -9.66 1.64 -10.70
C PHE A 316 -9.14 0.41 -11.44
N SER A 317 -7.92 0.02 -11.12
CA SER A 317 -7.35 -1.26 -11.51
C SER A 317 -8.14 -2.41 -10.89
N LYS A 318 -8.26 -3.54 -11.61
CA LYS A 318 -8.79 -4.81 -11.05
C LYS A 318 -7.74 -5.63 -10.32
N VAL A 319 -6.45 -5.30 -10.52
CA VAL A 319 -5.30 -5.93 -9.88
C VAL A 319 -4.99 -5.15 -8.61
N LEU A 320 -4.99 -5.85 -7.47
CA LEU A 320 -4.63 -5.26 -6.19
C LEU A 320 -3.12 -5.01 -6.15
N GLN A 321 -2.68 -3.81 -5.81
CA GLN A 321 -1.27 -3.58 -5.52
C GLN A 321 -1.04 -3.81 -4.02
N ILE A 322 -0.05 -4.66 -3.70
CA ILE A 322 0.39 -4.99 -2.36
C ILE A 322 1.80 -4.39 -2.16
N PRO A 323 1.90 -3.20 -1.53
CA PRO A 323 3.17 -2.58 -1.23
C PRO A 323 4.05 -3.48 -0.36
N VAL A 324 5.33 -3.58 -0.71
CA VAL A 324 6.33 -4.30 0.09
C VAL A 324 7.32 -3.32 0.70
N HIS A 325 7.93 -3.67 1.82
CA HIS A 325 9.04 -2.89 2.38
C HIS A 325 10.19 -2.82 1.36
N PRO A 326 10.75 -1.64 1.07
CA PRO A 326 11.66 -1.48 -0.06
C PRO A 326 13.08 -2.00 0.19
N VAL A 327 13.42 -2.31 1.44
CA VAL A 327 14.77 -2.76 1.82
C VAL A 327 14.82 -4.29 1.90
N CYS A 328 15.61 -4.92 1.02
CA CYS A 328 16.02 -6.32 1.19
C CYS A 328 17.43 -6.42 1.80
N TRP A 329 17.77 -7.62 2.27
CA TRP A 329 19.07 -7.93 2.86
C TRP A 329 20.24 -7.64 1.91
N GLY A 330 20.06 -7.93 0.61
CA GLY A 330 21.08 -7.71 -0.41
C GLY A 330 21.59 -6.28 -0.52
N LEU A 331 20.71 -5.29 -0.32
CA LEU A 331 21.06 -3.87 -0.46
C LEU A 331 22.15 -3.45 0.53
N PHE A 332 22.19 -4.05 1.72
CA PHE A 332 23.26 -3.79 2.68
C PHE A 332 24.61 -4.29 2.16
N SER A 333 24.64 -5.50 1.60
CA SER A 333 25.86 -6.02 1.00
C SER A 333 26.30 -5.22 -0.22
N ASP A 334 25.37 -4.75 -1.05
CA ASP A 334 25.68 -3.89 -2.20
C ASP A 334 26.25 -2.54 -1.77
N ALA A 335 25.91 -2.10 -0.54
CA ALA A 335 26.49 -0.95 0.13
C ALA A 335 27.76 -1.27 0.96
N ASN A 336 28.29 -2.49 0.91
CA ASN A 336 29.41 -2.98 1.74
C ASN A 336 29.15 -2.90 3.25
N ILE A 337 27.90 -3.10 3.67
CA ILE A 337 27.48 -3.19 5.07
C ILE A 337 27.28 -4.67 5.40
N HIS A 338 28.04 -5.17 6.37
CA HIS A 338 28.08 -6.60 6.73
C HIS A 338 27.88 -6.86 8.23
N ASP A 339 27.51 -5.84 9.01
CA ASP A 339 27.20 -6.00 10.43
C ASP A 339 25.86 -6.72 10.60
N HIS A 340 25.93 -8.03 10.85
CA HIS A 340 24.76 -8.89 11.06
C HIS A 340 23.84 -8.35 12.16
N ALA A 341 24.40 -7.94 13.29
CA ALA A 341 23.60 -7.49 14.42
C ALA A 341 22.83 -6.20 14.08
N ALA A 342 23.51 -5.24 13.45
CA ALA A 342 22.87 -3.99 13.03
C ALA A 342 21.78 -4.22 11.97
N ILE A 343 22.01 -5.14 11.03
CA ILE A 343 21.02 -5.51 9.99
C ILE A 343 19.82 -6.22 10.63
N THR A 344 20.04 -7.21 11.49
CA THR A 344 18.98 -7.88 12.25
C THR A 344 18.14 -6.86 13.03
N ASP A 345 18.79 -5.98 13.79
CA ASP A 345 18.11 -5.00 14.64
C ASP A 345 17.29 -4.02 13.80
N TYR A 346 17.79 -3.63 12.63
CA TYR A 346 17.03 -2.84 11.66
C TYR A 346 15.72 -3.54 11.28
N PHE A 347 15.76 -4.79 10.81
CA PHE A 347 14.55 -5.50 10.39
C PHE A 347 13.60 -5.78 11.55
N LYS A 348 14.11 -6.16 12.74
CA LYS A 348 13.27 -6.32 13.94
C LYS A 348 12.57 -5.01 14.30
N ASN A 349 13.25 -3.86 14.21
CA ASN A 349 12.65 -2.56 14.42
C ASN A 349 11.57 -2.24 13.37
N VAL A 350 11.82 -2.53 12.09
CA VAL A 350 10.80 -2.38 11.03
C VAL A 350 9.56 -3.22 11.33
N MET A 351 9.74 -4.49 11.70
CA MET A 351 8.65 -5.39 12.06
C MET A 351 7.87 -4.88 13.29
N LYS A 352 8.58 -4.41 14.32
CA LYS A 352 8.00 -3.84 15.54
C LYS A 352 7.11 -2.64 15.23
N ILE A 353 7.65 -1.65 14.51
CA ILE A 353 6.92 -0.42 14.15
C ILE A 353 5.68 -0.79 13.33
N LYS A 354 5.83 -1.65 12.31
CA LYS A 354 4.69 -2.10 11.49
C LYS A 354 3.62 -2.80 12.34
N PHE A 355 4.02 -3.69 13.24
CA PHE A 355 3.10 -4.39 14.14
C PHE A 355 2.35 -3.42 15.07
N GLU A 356 3.07 -2.48 15.70
CA GLU A 356 2.50 -1.50 16.63
C GLU A 356 1.54 -0.54 15.91
N SER A 357 1.83 -0.17 14.67
CA SER A 357 0.97 0.66 13.81
C SER A 357 -0.08 -0.14 13.03
N SER A 358 -0.21 -1.44 13.28
CA SER A 358 -1.14 -2.34 12.57
C SER A 358 -0.96 -2.39 11.04
N LEU A 359 0.23 -2.05 10.55
CA LEU A 359 0.59 -2.17 9.14
C LEU A 359 1.01 -3.60 8.78
N PRO A 360 0.90 -3.99 7.49
CA PRO A 360 1.41 -5.27 7.02
C PRO A 360 2.95 -5.34 7.16
N ILE A 361 3.45 -6.45 7.72
CA ILE A 361 4.86 -6.81 7.78
C ILE A 361 5.19 -7.62 6.53
N LEU A 362 5.41 -6.91 5.42
CA LEU A 362 5.71 -7.50 4.12
C LEU A 362 7.16 -7.20 3.79
N LEU A 363 8.03 -8.20 3.95
CA LEU A 363 9.45 -8.12 3.66
C LEU A 363 9.76 -8.89 2.38
N TYR A 364 10.88 -8.60 1.73
CA TYR A 364 11.35 -9.39 0.58
C TYR A 364 12.85 -9.65 0.62
N ALA A 365 13.24 -10.66 -0.15
CA ALA A 365 14.60 -11.17 -0.19
C ALA A 365 14.88 -12.02 -1.43
N HIS A 366 16.13 -12.43 -1.58
CA HIS A 366 16.57 -13.39 -2.60
C HIS A 366 17.25 -14.59 -1.92
N PRO A 367 17.06 -15.84 -2.39
CA PRO A 367 17.69 -17.01 -1.76
C PRO A 367 19.23 -16.98 -1.76
N ASN A 368 19.83 -16.43 -2.82
CA ASN A 368 21.28 -16.26 -2.94
C ASN A 368 21.84 -15.37 -1.81
N GLU A 369 21.10 -14.34 -1.41
CA GLU A 369 21.43 -13.44 -0.29
C GLU A 369 21.19 -14.10 1.05
N ALA A 370 20.06 -14.80 1.18
CA ALA A 370 19.66 -15.48 2.42
C ALA A 370 20.68 -16.53 2.88
N ARG A 371 21.53 -17.05 1.98
CA ARG A 371 22.50 -18.08 2.34
C ARG A 371 23.97 -17.70 2.15
N LYS A 372 24.38 -17.13 1.01
CA LYS A 372 25.82 -16.85 0.79
C LYS A 372 26.35 -15.77 1.73
N ARG A 373 25.46 -15.00 2.36
CA ARG A 373 25.82 -13.85 3.19
C ARG A 373 25.52 -14.13 4.67
N ASP A 374 24.28 -14.48 5.05
CA ASP A 374 23.98 -14.88 6.45
C ASP A 374 22.65 -15.65 6.64
N PRO A 375 22.64 -17.00 6.76
CA PRO A 375 21.42 -17.77 7.01
C PRO A 375 20.82 -17.57 8.40
N ARG A 376 21.57 -17.00 9.36
CA ARG A 376 21.07 -16.74 10.71
C ARG A 376 20.03 -15.63 10.71
N LEU A 377 20.16 -14.65 9.80
CA LEU A 377 19.22 -13.54 9.69
C LEU A 377 17.81 -14.04 9.41
N LEU A 378 17.66 -14.99 8.47
CA LEU A 378 16.36 -15.55 8.12
C LEU A 378 15.67 -16.21 9.34
N LEU A 379 16.41 -17.01 10.10
CA LEU A 379 15.91 -17.64 11.33
C LEU A 379 15.52 -16.59 12.38
N GLU A 380 16.37 -15.60 12.63
CA GLU A 380 16.12 -14.55 13.61
C GLU A 380 14.88 -13.69 13.26
N ILE A 381 14.60 -13.50 11.96
CA ILE A 381 13.37 -12.84 11.50
C ILE A 381 12.13 -13.70 11.77
N TYR A 382 12.19 -15.01 11.50
CA TYR A 382 11.07 -15.91 11.80
C TYR A 382 10.81 -16.06 13.31
N GLU A 383 11.87 -16.15 14.10
CA GLU A 383 11.78 -16.18 15.56
C GLU A 383 11.16 -14.88 16.10
N TYR A 384 11.61 -13.72 15.60
CA TYR A 384 11.04 -12.44 16.00
C TYR A 384 9.57 -12.31 15.61
N MET A 385 9.21 -12.71 14.38
CA MET A 385 7.81 -12.75 13.93
C MET A 385 6.96 -13.61 14.87
N SER A 386 7.45 -14.80 15.22
CA SER A 386 6.73 -15.74 16.09
C SER A 386 6.56 -15.21 17.52
N SER A 387 7.43 -14.28 17.96
CA SER A 387 7.29 -13.60 19.25
C SER A 387 6.16 -12.55 19.28
N LEU A 388 5.71 -12.06 18.12
CA LEU A 388 4.65 -11.06 18.01
C LEU A 388 3.26 -11.71 18.05
N LYS A 389 2.61 -11.66 19.23
CA LYS A 389 1.25 -12.20 19.41
C LYS A 389 0.22 -11.43 18.57
N GLY A 390 -0.59 -12.14 17.79
CA GLY A 390 -1.63 -11.52 16.97
C GLY A 390 -1.16 -11.08 15.58
N VAL A 391 -0.05 -11.63 15.09
CA VAL A 391 0.34 -11.59 13.68
C VAL A 391 -0.34 -12.72 12.93
N TRP A 392 -1.01 -12.38 11.84
CA TRP A 392 -1.53 -13.35 10.89
C TRP A 392 -0.43 -13.80 9.94
N ARG A 393 -0.02 -15.06 10.01
CA ARG A 393 0.87 -15.67 9.02
C ARG A 393 0.08 -15.97 7.76
N GLN A 394 0.49 -15.36 6.63
CA GLN A 394 -0.22 -15.58 5.37
C GLN A 394 0.68 -15.39 4.14
N THR A 395 0.39 -16.14 3.09
CA THR A 395 0.99 -15.95 1.77
C THR A 395 0.43 -14.68 1.12
N LEU A 396 1.13 -14.06 0.17
CA LEU A 396 0.59 -12.88 -0.51
C LEU A 396 -0.69 -13.22 -1.28
N SER A 397 -0.81 -14.44 -1.84
CA SER A 397 -2.04 -14.93 -2.47
C SER A 397 -3.21 -15.04 -1.50
N GLY A 398 -2.99 -15.59 -0.31
CA GLY A 398 -4.01 -15.63 0.74
C GLY A 398 -4.40 -14.23 1.24
N PHE A 399 -3.42 -13.34 1.40
CA PHE A 399 -3.66 -11.97 1.83
C PHE A 399 -4.43 -11.16 0.78
N ALA A 400 -4.10 -11.32 -0.50
CA ALA A 400 -4.82 -10.70 -1.61
C ALA A 400 -6.28 -11.13 -1.66
N LYS A 401 -6.57 -12.43 -1.49
CA LYS A 401 -7.93 -12.98 -1.46
C LYS A 401 -8.74 -12.37 -0.31
N TRP A 402 -8.17 -12.31 0.88
CA TRP A 402 -8.79 -11.64 2.03
C TRP A 402 -9.04 -10.16 1.75
N TRP A 403 -8.05 -9.43 1.23
CA TRP A 403 -8.17 -8.01 0.99
C TRP A 403 -9.29 -7.69 0.00
N LYS A 404 -9.43 -8.48 -1.08
CA LYS A 404 -10.54 -8.32 -2.03
C LYS A 404 -11.89 -8.64 -1.39
N LYS A 405 -11.98 -9.68 -0.56
CA LYS A 405 -13.20 -9.97 0.22
C LYS A 405 -13.57 -8.80 1.12
N ARG A 406 -12.61 -8.27 1.88
CA ARG A 406 -12.81 -7.12 2.78
C ARG A 406 -13.25 -5.88 2.02
N ASP A 407 -12.67 -5.61 0.86
CA ASP A 407 -12.99 -4.43 0.05
C ASP A 407 -14.41 -4.50 -0.57
N LEU A 408 -14.98 -5.70 -0.73
CA LEU A 408 -16.38 -5.89 -1.13
C LEU A 408 -17.37 -5.79 0.04
N PHE A 409 -16.90 -5.87 1.29
CA PHE A 409 -17.74 -5.67 2.45
C PHE A 409 -18.18 -4.21 2.54
N SER A 410 -19.48 -3.99 2.78
CA SER A 410 -20.04 -2.65 2.84
C SER A 410 -21.23 -2.59 3.80
N ILE A 411 -21.40 -1.41 4.40
CA ILE A 411 -22.44 -1.10 5.39
C ILE A 411 -23.41 -0.10 4.76
N SER A 412 -24.70 -0.42 4.80
CA SER A 412 -25.79 0.41 4.27
C SER A 412 -26.22 1.50 5.23
N ARG A 413 -26.13 1.24 6.53
CA ARG A 413 -26.58 2.14 7.61
C ARG A 413 -25.64 2.00 8.79
N LEU A 414 -25.24 3.14 9.35
CA LEU A 414 -24.41 3.23 10.54
C LEU A 414 -24.89 4.40 11.40
N GLU A 415 -25.43 4.11 12.56
CA GLU A 415 -26.03 5.10 13.45
C GLU A 415 -25.49 5.02 14.87
N TYR A 416 -25.40 6.17 15.52
CA TYR A 416 -24.94 6.32 16.88
C TYR A 416 -26.02 6.98 17.75
N SER A 417 -26.26 6.42 18.92
CA SER A 417 -27.19 6.95 19.92
C SER A 417 -26.39 7.49 21.11
N PRO A 418 -26.17 8.82 21.21
CA PRO A 418 -25.31 9.40 22.25
C PRO A 418 -25.76 9.08 23.67
N GLY A 419 -27.08 9.03 23.90
CA GLY A 419 -27.66 8.78 25.22
C GLY A 419 -27.35 7.38 25.78
N THR A 420 -27.20 6.38 24.91
CA THR A 420 -26.94 4.98 25.29
C THR A 420 -25.51 4.54 24.95
N GLY A 421 -24.76 5.33 24.19
CA GLY A 421 -23.46 4.91 23.65
C GLY A 421 -23.57 3.73 22.67
N LYS A 422 -24.74 3.53 22.06
CA LYS A 422 -25.06 2.44 21.15
C LYS A 422 -24.69 2.80 19.71
N ILE A 423 -24.07 1.88 18.99
CA ILE A 423 -23.86 1.93 17.54
C ILE A 423 -24.68 0.81 16.90
N ASN A 424 -25.58 1.17 15.98
CA ASN A 424 -26.32 0.22 15.16
C ASN A 424 -25.75 0.22 13.74
N PHE A 425 -25.59 -0.95 13.14
CA PHE A 425 -25.17 -1.07 11.76
C PHE A 425 -26.00 -2.10 10.99
N ILE A 426 -26.12 -1.89 9.67
CA ILE A 426 -26.75 -2.83 8.74
C ILE A 426 -25.80 -3.07 7.56
N VAL A 427 -25.34 -4.32 7.42
CA VAL A 427 -24.52 -4.79 6.30
C VAL A 427 -25.35 -4.86 5.02
N ASN A 428 -24.76 -4.51 3.88
CA ASN A 428 -25.42 -4.64 2.58
C ASN A 428 -25.81 -6.10 2.28
N GLN A 429 -26.97 -6.29 1.64
CA GLN A 429 -27.46 -7.61 1.28
C GLN A 429 -26.46 -8.34 0.37
N GLY A 430 -26.18 -9.61 0.68
CA GLY A 430 -25.28 -10.45 -0.10
C GLY A 430 -23.78 -10.26 0.18
N CYS A 431 -23.40 -9.34 1.07
CA CYS A 431 -22.01 -9.22 1.52
C CYS A 431 -21.62 -10.42 2.41
N ASP A 432 -20.46 -11.01 2.13
CA ASP A 432 -19.82 -11.96 3.03
C ASP A 432 -19.08 -11.19 4.15
N PHE A 433 -19.63 -11.26 5.36
CA PHE A 433 -19.07 -10.62 6.56
C PHE A 433 -18.29 -11.59 7.46
N GLN A 434 -18.12 -12.86 7.05
CA GLN A 434 -17.39 -13.83 7.86
C GLN A 434 -15.94 -13.35 8.08
N ASP A 435 -15.50 -13.42 9.34
CA ASP A 435 -14.19 -12.98 9.83
C ASP A 435 -13.92 -11.47 9.72
N VAL A 436 -14.90 -10.67 9.25
CA VAL A 436 -14.79 -9.21 9.20
C VAL A 436 -15.03 -8.62 10.59
N SER A 437 -14.18 -7.66 10.96
CA SER A 437 -14.32 -6.90 12.20
C SER A 437 -14.43 -5.41 11.91
N LEU A 438 -15.03 -4.67 12.84
CA LEU A 438 -15.03 -3.20 12.86
C LEU A 438 -14.10 -2.73 13.98
N CYS A 439 -13.24 -1.72 13.73
CA CYS A 439 -12.72 -0.90 14.84
C CYS A 439 -13.57 0.35 15.00
N ILE A 440 -13.83 0.68 16.26
CA ILE A 440 -14.56 1.86 16.68
C ILE A 440 -13.66 2.71 17.57
N TYR A 441 -13.39 3.93 17.16
CA TYR A 441 -12.63 4.91 17.93
C TYR A 441 -13.55 5.99 18.54
N LYS A 442 -13.41 6.28 19.83
CA LYS A 442 -14.12 7.42 20.45
C LYS A 442 -13.31 8.06 21.57
N GLY A 443 -13.01 9.36 21.42
CA GLY A 443 -12.17 10.10 22.37
C GLY A 443 -10.73 9.56 22.39
N GLU A 444 -9.94 9.95 23.37
CA GLU A 444 -8.48 9.73 23.33
C GLU A 444 -8.03 8.27 23.57
N ASN A 445 -8.90 7.40 24.12
CA ASN A 445 -8.43 6.14 24.73
C ASN A 445 -9.23 4.87 24.36
N ALA A 446 -10.23 4.93 23.47
CA ALA A 446 -11.07 3.78 23.19
C ALA A 446 -11.03 3.39 21.69
N CYS A 447 -10.28 2.35 21.31
CA CYS A 447 -10.59 1.50 20.14
C CYS A 447 -11.24 0.21 20.64
N PHE A 448 -12.30 -0.24 19.96
CA PHE A 448 -12.92 -1.55 20.15
C PHE A 448 -12.89 -2.31 18.85
N LEU A 449 -12.40 -3.54 18.87
CA LEU A 449 -12.43 -4.43 17.72
C LEU A 449 -13.54 -5.46 17.93
N THR A 450 -14.56 -5.43 17.07
CA THR A 450 -15.73 -6.30 17.19
C THR A 450 -15.94 -7.09 15.92
N GLU A 451 -16.04 -8.42 16.04
CA GLU A 451 -16.36 -9.30 14.93
C GLU A 451 -17.84 -9.17 14.56
N ILE A 452 -18.12 -9.13 13.26
CA ILE A 452 -19.48 -9.08 12.75
C ILE A 452 -20.05 -10.49 12.77
N ARG A 453 -21.09 -10.71 13.57
CA ARG A 453 -21.74 -12.01 13.74
C ARG A 453 -23.07 -12.12 13.01
N GLN A 454 -23.72 -10.99 12.74
CA GLN A 454 -25.02 -10.89 12.11
C GLN A 454 -25.05 -9.73 11.12
N PRO A 455 -25.91 -9.76 10.08
CA PRO A 455 -26.02 -8.67 9.11
C PRO A 455 -26.51 -7.34 9.71
N GLU A 456 -27.21 -7.40 10.83
CA GLU A 456 -27.66 -6.25 11.61
C GLU A 456 -27.36 -6.54 13.07
N ASP A 457 -26.68 -5.62 13.75
CA ASP A 457 -26.29 -5.80 15.16
C ASP A 457 -26.09 -4.45 15.87
N ASP A 458 -26.06 -4.51 17.19
CA ASP A 458 -25.92 -3.40 18.10
C ASP A 458 -24.63 -3.53 18.94
N ILE A 459 -23.80 -2.50 18.91
CA ILE A 459 -22.55 -2.44 19.66
C ILE A 459 -22.66 -1.38 20.76
N PHE A 460 -22.44 -1.77 22.02
CA PHE A 460 -22.50 -0.87 23.17
C PHE A 460 -21.10 -0.50 23.67
N LEU A 461 -20.73 0.77 23.56
CA LEU A 461 -19.38 1.26 23.88
C LEU A 461 -18.97 1.11 25.36
N GLN A 462 -19.92 0.98 26.29
CA GLN A 462 -19.62 0.83 27.73
C GLN A 462 -19.30 -0.61 28.14
N SER A 463 -19.52 -1.60 27.25
CA SER A 463 -19.51 -3.02 27.60
C SER A 463 -18.28 -3.80 27.10
N GLN A 464 -17.35 -3.14 26.40
CA GLN A 464 -16.23 -3.82 25.74
C GLN A 464 -14.88 -3.32 26.26
N GLY A 465 -13.87 -4.19 26.24
CA GLY A 465 -12.54 -3.90 26.80
C GLY A 465 -11.75 -2.90 25.96
N THR A 466 -10.87 -2.13 26.62
CA THR A 466 -10.02 -1.13 25.99
C THR A 466 -8.98 -1.78 25.08
N LEU A 467 -9.03 -1.54 23.77
CA LEU A 467 -7.96 -1.87 22.83
C LEU A 467 -7.21 -0.59 22.43
N LYS A 468 -5.86 -0.69 22.49
CA LYS A 468 -4.79 0.19 21.98
C LYS A 468 -5.12 1.67 21.67
N ASN A 469 -4.32 2.57 22.25
CA ASN A 469 -4.25 3.98 21.88
C ASN A 469 -3.95 4.18 20.39
N ILE A 470 -4.88 4.81 19.66
CA ILE A 470 -4.67 5.23 18.26
C ILE A 470 -3.53 6.26 18.15
N THR A 471 -3.24 6.99 19.22
CA THR A 471 -2.11 7.93 19.28
C THR A 471 -0.75 7.27 19.05
N ASN A 472 -0.60 5.95 19.26
CA ASN A 472 0.62 5.24 18.86
C ASN A 472 0.69 4.94 17.35
N GLN A 473 -0.40 5.03 16.60
CA GLN A 473 -0.38 4.84 15.14
C GLN A 473 0.25 6.04 14.41
N SER A 474 0.28 7.23 15.02
CA SER A 474 0.83 8.46 14.44
C SER A 474 2.28 8.75 14.84
N ALA A 475 2.95 7.85 15.58
CA ALA A 475 4.40 7.92 15.69
C ALA A 475 4.92 7.76 14.26
N ARG A 476 5.41 8.86 13.66
CA ARG A 476 5.94 8.91 12.29
C ARG A 476 6.59 7.56 11.98
N LEU A 477 6.04 6.85 10.99
CA LEU A 477 6.52 5.59 10.45
C LEU A 477 7.90 5.79 9.80
N ALA A 478 8.88 6.19 10.59
CA ALA A 478 10.23 6.49 10.17
C ALA A 478 11.04 5.21 10.32
N PHE A 479 10.85 4.30 9.37
CA PHE A 479 11.70 3.11 9.23
C PHE A 479 13.15 3.51 8.91
N PHE A 480 13.29 4.60 8.18
CA PHE A 480 14.54 5.22 7.72
C PHE A 480 14.26 6.69 7.36
N GLU A 481 15.31 7.51 7.29
CA GLU A 481 15.22 8.82 6.63
C GLU A 481 15.42 8.63 5.12
N GLU A 482 14.60 9.29 4.31
CA GLU A 482 14.69 9.25 2.85
C GLU A 482 15.10 10.59 2.26
N ARG A 483 15.98 10.56 1.25
CA ARG A 483 16.37 11.73 0.47
C ARG A 483 16.34 11.39 -1.01
N GLU A 484 15.80 12.28 -1.84
CA GLU A 484 15.95 12.13 -3.29
C GLU A 484 17.44 12.21 -3.65
N TYR A 485 17.94 11.15 -4.27
CA TYR A 485 19.32 11.07 -4.71
C TYR A 485 19.40 11.45 -6.18
N SER A 486 19.98 12.63 -6.45
CA SER A 486 20.29 13.06 -7.80
C SER A 486 21.76 12.75 -8.10
N PRO A 487 22.05 11.77 -8.97
CA PRO A 487 23.42 11.45 -9.30
C PRO A 487 24.08 12.61 -10.07
N GLY A 488 25.40 12.56 -10.28
CA GLY A 488 26.11 13.56 -11.09
C GLY A 488 25.54 13.69 -12.52
N LEU A 489 25.72 14.84 -13.17
CA LEU A 489 25.11 15.19 -14.46
C LEU A 489 25.28 14.10 -15.54
N PHE A 490 26.48 13.54 -15.67
CA PHE A 490 26.75 12.45 -16.62
C PHE A 490 25.90 11.21 -16.35
N ARG A 491 25.76 10.81 -15.08
CA ARG A 491 24.92 9.66 -14.70
C ARG A 491 23.44 9.97 -14.88
N GLN A 492 22.98 11.20 -14.66
CA GLN A 492 21.60 11.59 -15.00
C GLN A 492 21.32 11.49 -16.51
N ILE A 493 22.24 11.98 -17.36
CA ILE A 493 22.11 11.84 -18.81
C ILE A 493 22.06 10.36 -19.20
N LYS A 494 22.92 9.54 -18.62
CA LYS A 494 22.95 8.09 -18.82
C LYS A 494 21.63 7.43 -18.42
N GLU A 495 21.12 7.68 -17.21
CA GLU A 495 19.86 7.13 -16.73
C GLU A 495 18.66 7.58 -17.58
N ARG A 496 18.69 8.82 -18.10
CA ARG A 496 17.72 9.29 -19.08
C ARG A 496 17.80 8.51 -20.38
N ILE A 497 18.98 8.28 -20.94
CA ILE A 497 19.15 7.49 -22.17
C ILE A 497 18.68 6.04 -21.96
N VAL A 498 19.13 5.39 -20.88
CA VAL A 498 18.71 4.02 -20.49
C VAL A 498 17.19 3.97 -20.33
N GLY A 499 16.60 4.93 -19.62
CA GLY A 499 15.16 5.00 -19.43
C GLY A 499 14.37 5.35 -20.70
N LEU A 500 14.92 6.15 -21.60
CA LEU A 500 14.31 6.50 -22.89
C LEU A 500 14.32 5.32 -23.86
N LEU A 501 15.41 4.55 -23.85
CA LEU A 501 15.57 3.35 -24.69
C LEU A 501 14.98 2.09 -24.07
N ASP A 502 14.63 2.12 -22.78
CA ASP A 502 14.28 0.92 -22.00
C ASP A 502 15.37 -0.15 -22.15
N TRP A 503 16.61 0.29 -21.93
CA TRP A 503 17.80 -0.50 -22.21
C TRP A 503 17.98 -1.62 -21.19
N GLU A 504 18.10 -2.85 -21.68
CA GLU A 504 18.45 -4.05 -20.92
C GLU A 504 19.11 -5.09 -21.83
N GLU A 505 19.77 -6.07 -21.20
CA GLU A 505 20.59 -7.08 -21.86
C GLU A 505 20.03 -8.51 -21.72
N ASN A 506 19.02 -8.71 -20.89
CA ASN A 506 18.44 -10.02 -20.55
C ASN A 506 17.63 -10.63 -21.72
N THR A 507 16.97 -9.79 -22.51
CA THR A 507 16.14 -10.20 -23.64
C THR A 507 17.01 -10.49 -24.84
N PRO A 508 16.91 -11.66 -25.49
CA PRO A 508 17.58 -11.90 -26.77
C PRO A 508 17.14 -10.89 -27.84
N THR A 509 18.07 -10.43 -28.70
CA THR A 509 17.81 -9.31 -29.62
C THR A 509 16.71 -9.62 -30.63
N GLU A 510 16.58 -10.89 -31.02
CA GLU A 510 15.52 -11.38 -31.92
C GLU A 510 14.11 -11.30 -31.31
N GLN A 511 14.01 -11.15 -29.98
CA GLN A 511 12.75 -11.09 -29.24
C GLN A 511 12.37 -9.69 -28.78
N ILE A 512 13.18 -8.69 -29.16
CA ILE A 512 12.82 -7.28 -28.97
C ILE A 512 11.71 -6.93 -29.95
N TYR A 513 10.63 -6.35 -29.44
CA TYR A 513 9.50 -5.86 -30.21
C TYR A 513 9.93 -4.61 -31.00
N LYS A 514 9.97 -4.73 -32.33
CA LYS A 514 10.44 -3.69 -33.25
C LYS A 514 9.34 -2.74 -33.71
N GLY A 515 8.11 -2.92 -33.23
CA GLY A 515 6.95 -2.13 -33.66
C GLY A 515 6.91 -0.71 -33.08
N THR A 516 7.89 -0.31 -32.28
CA THR A 516 8.04 1.05 -31.77
C THR A 516 9.42 1.62 -32.12
N PRO A 517 9.56 2.96 -32.27
CA PRO A 517 10.86 3.59 -32.52
C PRO A 517 11.90 3.21 -31.48
N ARG A 518 11.49 3.15 -30.19
CA ARG A 518 12.34 2.71 -29.08
C ARG A 518 12.87 1.29 -29.30
N GLY A 519 11.99 0.34 -29.58
CA GLY A 519 12.36 -1.06 -29.79
C GLY A 519 13.26 -1.25 -31.01
N MET A 520 12.99 -0.53 -32.10
CA MET A 520 13.83 -0.55 -33.30
C MET A 520 15.24 0.00 -33.02
N ILE A 521 15.35 1.15 -32.34
CA ILE A 521 16.65 1.73 -31.96
C ILE A 521 17.41 0.76 -31.05
N LYS A 522 16.76 0.24 -30.00
CA LYS A 522 17.38 -0.73 -29.08
C LYS A 522 17.88 -1.97 -29.83
N TYR A 523 17.09 -2.51 -30.75
CA TYR A 523 17.47 -3.65 -31.60
C TYR A 523 18.71 -3.35 -32.45
N VAL A 524 18.73 -2.21 -33.17
CA VAL A 524 19.85 -1.81 -34.02
C VAL A 524 21.12 -1.64 -33.21
N LEU A 525 21.04 -0.90 -32.09
CA LEU A 525 22.20 -0.65 -31.22
C LEU A 525 22.75 -1.96 -30.64
N ARG A 526 21.89 -2.87 -30.15
CA ARG A 526 22.34 -4.15 -29.59
C ARG A 526 22.98 -5.06 -30.65
N ASN A 527 22.43 -5.10 -31.87
CA ASN A 527 23.03 -5.88 -32.97
C ASN A 527 24.32 -5.28 -33.52
N ALA A 528 24.49 -3.97 -33.43
CA ALA A 528 25.75 -3.30 -33.75
C ALA A 528 26.86 -3.56 -32.71
N GLY A 529 26.64 -4.46 -31.74
CA GLY A 529 27.61 -4.78 -30.69
C GLY A 529 27.63 -3.80 -29.53
N LEU A 530 26.83 -2.73 -29.57
CA LEU A 530 26.70 -1.78 -28.45
C LEU A 530 26.00 -2.40 -27.24
N GLY A 531 25.32 -3.54 -27.42
CA GLY A 531 24.81 -4.38 -26.34
C GLY A 531 25.89 -4.99 -25.44
N LYS A 532 27.15 -5.05 -25.91
CA LYS A 532 28.32 -5.51 -25.14
C LYS A 532 29.20 -4.37 -24.66
N ILE A 533 28.98 -3.16 -25.17
CA ILE A 533 29.62 -1.98 -24.59
C ILE A 533 28.96 -1.81 -23.24
N LYS A 534 29.67 -2.26 -22.22
CA LYS A 534 29.47 -1.78 -20.87
C LYS A 534 29.57 -0.26 -20.96
N LEU A 535 28.46 0.45 -21.13
CA LEU A 535 28.43 1.92 -21.14
C LEU A 535 29.20 2.32 -19.89
N PRO A 536 30.39 2.95 -19.99
CA PRO A 536 31.37 3.00 -18.91
C PRO A 536 30.64 3.31 -17.61
N PHE A 537 30.70 2.31 -16.72
CA PHE A 537 29.71 2.09 -15.69
C PHE A 537 29.96 2.94 -14.47
#